data_AF-A0A7J6X0M3-F1
#
_entry.id   AF-A0A7J6X0M3-F1
#
_cell.length_a   1.000
_cell.length_b   1.000
_cell.length_c   1.000
_cell.angle_alpha   90.00
_cell.angle_beta   90.00
_cell.angle_gamma   90.00
#
_symmetry.space_group_name_H-M   'P 1'
#
loop_
_entity.id
_entity.type
_entity.pdbx_description
1 polymer ?
#
loop_
_entity_poly.entity_id
_entity_poly.type
_entity_poly.pdbx_seq_one_letter_code
_entity_poly.pdbx_strand_id
1 'polypeptide(L)'
;MTSNTASSTPGETRFTNEIDIKYSKTTLLSASNFIWQTFGQTSLVDRKDVQLVSMVVDDMDGVAYASNNKIHVSVRYIASLGFGLDK
;
A
#
# COMPACT_ATOMS: atom_id res chain seq x y z
N MET A 1 6.69 -1.60 -11.32
CA MET A 1 6.53 -3.00 -11.75
C MET A 1 6.33 -3.82 -10.49
N THR A 2 5.27 -4.61 -10.40
CA THR A 2 4.99 -5.51 -9.28
C THR A 2 5.35 -6.92 -9.72
N SER A 3 6.37 -7.51 -9.08
CA SER A 3 6.69 -8.93 -9.23
C SER A 3 6.07 -9.64 -8.03
N ASN A 4 5.22 -10.62 -8.31
CA ASN A 4 4.50 -11.38 -7.30
C ASN A 4 4.90 -12.85 -7.45
N THR A 5 5.47 -13.40 -6.38
CA THR A 5 5.93 -14.78 -6.27
C THR A 5 5.20 -15.46 -5.11
N ALA A 6 3.88 -15.69 -5.17
CA ALA A 6 3.20 -16.83 -4.49
C ALA A 6 1.66 -16.82 -4.65
N SER A 7 1.14 -17.05 -5.86
CA SER A 7 -0.28 -17.02 -6.26
C SER A 7 -1.28 -17.96 -5.55
N SER A 8 -1.19 -18.16 -4.23
CA SER A 8 -1.96 -19.14 -3.47
C SER A 8 -2.19 -18.79 -2.00
N THR A 9 -1.77 -17.62 -1.50
CA THR A 9 -2.08 -17.23 -0.10
C THR A 9 -3.47 -16.59 0.02
N PRO A 10 -4.21 -16.78 1.13
CA PRO A 10 -5.50 -16.13 1.33
C PRO A 10 -5.44 -14.60 1.22
N GLY A 11 -4.34 -14.01 1.70
CA GLY A 11 -4.11 -12.56 1.60
C GLY A 11 -3.91 -12.09 0.18
N GLU A 12 -3.26 -12.89 -0.67
CA GLU A 12 -3.12 -12.56 -2.09
C GLU A 12 -4.43 -12.72 -2.84
N THR A 13 -5.20 -13.78 -2.57
CA THR A 13 -6.55 -13.95 -3.14
C THR A 13 -7.40 -12.72 -2.82
N ARG A 14 -7.36 -12.28 -1.56
CA ARG A 14 -8.09 -11.10 -1.12
C ARG A 14 -7.55 -9.82 -1.74
N PHE A 15 -6.23 -9.64 -1.80
CA PHE A 15 -5.64 -8.50 -2.49
C PHE A 15 -6.10 -8.47 -3.94
N THR A 16 -6.12 -9.60 -4.64
CA THR A 16 -6.52 -9.65 -6.06
C THR A 16 -8.01 -9.36 -6.26
N ASN A 17 -8.87 -9.86 -5.37
CA ASN A 17 -10.33 -9.81 -5.55
C ASN A 17 -10.99 -8.55 -4.97
N GLU A 18 -10.46 -8.01 -3.87
CA GLU A 18 -11.12 -6.95 -3.09
C GLU A 18 -10.37 -5.62 -3.10
N ILE A 19 -9.03 -5.66 -3.11
CA ILE A 19 -8.19 -4.46 -3.05
C ILE A 19 -7.78 -4.07 -4.46
N ASP A 20 -7.04 -4.92 -5.13
CA ASP A 20 -6.50 -4.78 -6.48
C ASP A 20 -5.47 -3.65 -6.65
N ILE A 21 -4.82 -3.66 -7.83
CA ILE A 21 -3.78 -2.67 -8.18
C ILE A 21 -4.39 -1.28 -8.42
N LYS A 22 -5.59 -1.21 -8.98
CA LYS A 22 -6.24 0.05 -9.35
C LYS A 22 -6.60 0.84 -8.09
N TYR A 23 -7.29 0.23 -7.15
CA TYR A 23 -7.60 0.85 -5.86
C TYR A 23 -6.34 1.25 -5.12
N SER A 24 -5.33 0.38 -5.07
CA SER A 24 -4.05 0.68 -4.41
C SER A 24 -3.40 1.95 -4.98
N LYS A 25 -3.39 2.12 -6.31
CA LYS A 25 -2.90 3.35 -6.97
C LYS A 25 -3.73 4.57 -6.62
N THR A 26 -5.06 4.46 -6.64
CA THR A 26 -5.96 5.56 -6.27
C THR A 26 -5.75 5.99 -4.83
N THR A 27 -5.59 5.04 -3.91
CA THR A 27 -5.31 5.29 -2.49
C THR A 27 -3.94 5.96 -2.30
N LEU A 28 -2.89 5.51 -3.00
CA LEU A 28 -1.57 6.16 -2.97
C LEU A 28 -1.63 7.62 -3.48
N LEU A 29 -2.39 7.87 -4.54
CA LEU A 29 -2.59 9.22 -5.06
C LEU A 29 -3.34 10.11 -4.05
N SER A 30 -4.41 9.58 -3.45
CA SER A 30 -5.18 10.29 -2.41
C SER A 30 -4.32 10.62 -1.19
N ALA A 31 -3.52 9.67 -0.71
CA ALA A 31 -2.60 9.89 0.40
C ALA A 31 -1.52 10.94 0.08
N SER A 32 -0.97 10.91 -1.14
CA SER A 32 0.00 11.92 -1.59
C SER A 32 -0.61 13.32 -1.61
N ASN A 33 -1.83 13.45 -2.14
CA ASN A 33 -2.57 14.72 -2.13
C ASN A 33 -2.88 15.20 -0.72
N PHE A 34 -3.29 14.31 0.18
CA PHE A 34 -3.54 14.63 1.58
C PHE A 34 -2.28 15.21 2.24
N ILE A 35 -1.13 14.55 2.11
CA ILE A 35 0.16 15.02 2.63
C ILE A 35 0.50 16.41 2.07
N TRP A 36 0.39 16.59 0.75
CA TRP A 36 0.69 17.89 0.13
C TRP A 36 -0.20 19.01 0.66
N GLN A 37 -1.48 18.75 0.90
CA GLN A 37 -2.40 19.73 1.48
C GLN A 37 -2.07 20.01 2.95
N THR A 38 -1.85 18.97 3.76
CA THR A 38 -1.56 19.10 5.19
C THR A 38 -0.29 19.90 5.46
N PHE A 39 0.75 19.72 4.65
CA PHE A 39 2.04 20.39 4.84
C PHE A 39 2.25 21.61 3.92
N GLY A 40 1.22 22.05 3.20
CA GLY A 40 1.32 23.22 2.31
C GLY A 40 2.22 23.03 1.09
N GLN A 41 2.52 21.79 0.68
CA GLN A 41 3.38 21.45 -0.47
C GLN A 41 2.58 21.44 -1.79
N THR A 42 1.81 22.50 -2.03
CA THR A 42 0.88 22.55 -3.17
C THR A 42 1.61 22.72 -4.49
N SER A 43 2.75 23.41 -4.50
CA SER A 43 3.63 23.55 -5.67
C SER A 43 4.59 22.37 -5.81
N LEU A 44 5.12 22.14 -7.02
CA LEU A 44 6.10 21.07 -7.24
C LEU A 44 7.43 21.32 -6.53
N VAL A 45 7.81 22.59 -6.31
CA VAL A 45 9.10 22.94 -5.69
C VAL A 45 9.10 22.72 -4.17
N ASP A 46 7.92 22.69 -3.55
CA ASP A 46 7.77 22.45 -2.10
C ASP A 46 7.69 20.95 -1.75
N ARG A 47 7.53 20.09 -2.77
CA ARG A 47 7.42 18.64 -2.60
C ARG A 47 8.80 18.03 -2.46
N LYS A 48 8.88 16.97 -1.66
CA LYS A 48 10.09 16.12 -1.60
C LYS A 48 10.39 15.56 -3.00
N ASP A 49 11.66 15.62 -3.40
CA ASP A 49 12.12 15.06 -4.69
C ASP A 49 12.14 13.52 -4.65
N VAL A 50 10.94 12.93 -4.73
CA VAL A 50 10.71 11.50 -4.86
C VAL A 50 9.94 11.27 -6.14
N GLN A 51 10.64 10.79 -7.16
CA GLN A 51 10.05 10.58 -8.49
C GLN A 51 9.02 9.46 -8.52
N LEU A 52 9.12 8.47 -7.62
CA LEU A 52 8.21 7.34 -7.57
C LEU A 52 8.09 6.78 -6.16
N VAL A 53 6.86 6.73 -5.67
CA VAL A 53 6.48 5.86 -4.55
C VAL A 53 5.86 4.60 -5.12
N SER A 54 6.31 3.43 -4.64
CA SER A 54 5.73 2.15 -5.03
C SER A 54 5.21 1.40 -3.81
N MET A 55 4.21 0.55 -4.03
CA MET A 55 3.71 -0.37 -3.03
C MET A 55 4.04 -1.80 -3.44
N VAL A 56 4.46 -2.60 -2.46
CA VAL A 56 4.71 -4.02 -2.60
C VAL A 56 3.88 -4.75 -1.54
N VAL A 57 3.22 -5.83 -1.95
CA VAL A 57 2.54 -6.74 -1.03
C VAL A 57 3.47 -7.92 -0.82
N ASP A 58 3.98 -8.06 0.39
CA ASP A 58 5.01 -9.04 0.72
C ASP A 58 4.60 -9.91 1.92
N ASP A 59 5.20 -11.10 2.02
CA ASP A 59 5.04 -11.95 3.19
C ASP A 59 5.93 -11.47 4.33
N MET A 60 5.33 -10.78 5.30
CA MET A 60 6.02 -10.17 6.44
C MET A 60 5.11 -10.11 7.67
N ASP A 61 5.71 -9.98 8.85
CA ASP A 61 4.99 -9.72 10.08
C ASP A 61 4.55 -8.25 10.20
N GLY A 62 3.60 -7.99 11.10
CA GLY A 62 3.02 -6.66 11.29
C GLY A 62 2.10 -6.24 10.15
N VAL A 63 1.83 -4.94 10.06
CA VAL A 63 0.83 -4.37 9.13
C VAL A 63 1.50 -3.87 7.85
N ALA A 64 2.38 -2.87 7.99
CA ALA A 64 3.07 -2.21 6.88
C ALA A 64 4.31 -1.48 7.40
N TYR A 65 5.28 -1.25 6.52
CA TYR A 65 6.39 -0.33 6.75
C TYR A 65 6.79 0.40 5.47
N ALA A 66 7.54 1.49 5.60
CA ALA A 66 8.07 2.24 4.47
C ALA A 66 9.60 2.29 4.50
N SER A 67 10.24 2.02 3.36
CA SER A 67 11.69 2.13 3.19
C SER A 67 12.04 2.39 1.73
N ASN A 68 13.02 3.25 1.46
CA ASN A 68 13.52 3.53 0.09
C ASN A 68 12.41 3.87 -0.92
N ASN A 69 11.44 4.71 -0.54
CA ASN A 69 10.28 5.10 -1.35
C ASN A 69 9.35 3.92 -1.73
N LYS A 70 9.44 2.80 -0.99
CA LYS A 70 8.54 1.66 -1.09
C LYS A 70 7.71 1.56 0.17
N ILE A 71 6.43 1.27 0.00
CA ILE A 71 5.53 0.86 1.07
C ILE A 71 5.38 -0.64 0.94
N HIS A 72 5.79 -1.37 1.97
CA HIS A 72 5.62 -2.81 2.08
C HIS A 72 4.39 -3.08 2.93
N VAL A 73 3.44 -3.83 2.41
CA VAL A 73 2.20 -4.21 3.10
C VAL A 73 2.16 -5.71 3.27
N SER A 74 1.84 -6.16 4.48
CA SER A 74 1.83 -7.58 4.81
C SER A 74 0.66 -8.30 4.14
N VAL A 75 0.97 -9.35 3.37
CA VAL A 75 -0.04 -10.28 2.87
C VAL A 75 -0.72 -11.05 4.00
N ARG A 76 -0.01 -11.30 5.12
CA ARG A 76 -0.59 -11.92 6.34
C ARG A 76 -1.64 -11.02 6.96
N TYR A 77 -1.34 -9.72 7.04
CA TYR A 77 -2.29 -8.75 7.56
C TYR A 77 -3.52 -8.63 6.66
N ILE A 78 -3.35 -8.57 5.33
CA ILE A 78 -4.47 -8.54 4.38
C ILE A 78 -5.37 -9.76 4.55
N ALA A 79 -4.80 -10.96 4.72
CA ALA A 79 -5.56 -12.18 5.02
C ALA A 79 -6.41 -12.03 6.30
N SER A 80 -5.89 -11.31 7.30
CA SER A 80 -6.55 -11.13 8.60
C SER A 80 -7.69 -10.12 8.63
N LEU A 81 -7.85 -9.27 7.59
CA LEU A 81 -8.85 -8.17 7.53
C LEU A 81 -10.33 -8.65 7.53
N GLY A 82 -10.59 -9.92 7.86
CA GLY A 82 -11.88 -10.58 7.90
C GLY A 82 -12.11 -11.47 9.14
N PHE A 83 -11.18 -11.49 10.11
CA PHE A 83 -11.39 -12.17 11.41
C PHE A 83 -11.50 -11.16 12.56
N GLY A 84 -12.49 -10.28 12.41
CA GLY A 84 -12.91 -9.30 13.41
C GLY A 84 -14.42 -9.29 13.61
N LEU A 85 -15.07 -10.44 13.46
CA LEU A 85 -16.41 -10.69 14.00
C LEU A 85 -16.25 -11.86 14.98
N ASP A 86 -16.66 -11.62 16.23
CA ASP A 86 -16.62 -12.49 17.41
C ASP A 86 -15.36 -12.39 18.29
N LYS A 87 -15.33 -11.35 19.13
CA LYS A 87 -14.93 -11.45 20.54
C LYS A 87 -15.92 -10.67 21.40
#